data_AF-A0A7J9RPF6-F1
#
_entry.id   AF-A0A7J9RPF6-F1
#
_cell.length_a   1.000
_cell.length_b   1.000
_cell.length_c   1.000
_cell.angle_alpha   90.00
_cell.angle_beta   90.00
_cell.angle_gamma   90.00
#
_symmetry.space_group_name_H-M   'P 1'
#
loop_
_entity.id
_entity.type
_entity.pdbx_description
1 polymer ?
#
loop_
_entity_poly.entity_id
_entity_poly.type
_entity_poly.pdbx_seq_one_letter_code
_entity_poly.pdbx_strand_id
1 'polypeptide(L)' 'MKYMRTAEIREAYIKKKDRALVIQILKRVKRVKEGLFPDKGEHAPCDNCTFRELCDTKKAPTLLSKLFGRRERE' A
#
# COMPACT_ATOMS: atom_id res chain seq x y z
N MET A 1 15.32 22.23 8.20
CA MET A 1 16.56 21.65 7.63
C MET A 1 17.06 20.60 8.61
N LYS A 2 17.05 19.31 8.26
CA LYS A 2 17.34 18.20 9.19
C LYS A 2 18.76 17.70 8.90
N TYR A 3 19.72 18.04 9.76
CA TYR A 3 21.11 17.63 9.61
C TYR A 3 21.26 16.10 9.78
N MET A 4 22.19 15.48 9.05
CA MET A 4 22.61 14.10 9.29
C MET A 4 23.15 13.98 10.72
N ARG A 5 22.55 13.10 11.53
CA ARG A 5 22.88 12.95 12.95
C ARG A 5 24.21 12.23 13.19
N THR A 6 24.64 11.42 12.24
CA THR A 6 25.91 10.69 12.25
C THR A 6 26.53 10.76 10.86
N ALA A 7 27.85 10.97 10.78
CA ALA A 7 28.61 10.99 9.53
C ALA A 7 28.85 9.58 8.96
N GLU A 8 27.84 8.71 9.05
CA GLU A 8 27.91 7.33 8.55
C GLU A 8 27.60 7.30 7.07
N ILE A 9 28.61 7.02 6.25
CA ILE A 9 28.40 6.67 4.84
C ILE A 9 28.04 5.20 4.78
N ARG A 10 26.82 4.89 4.31
CA ARG A 10 26.36 3.52 4.08
C ARG A 10 26.46 3.19 2.61
N GLU A 11 27.30 2.21 2.28
CA GLU A 11 27.29 1.63 0.94
C GLU A 11 26.02 0.82 0.72
N ALA A 12 25.27 1.14 -0.34
CA ALA A 12 24.07 0.42 -0.73
C ALA A 12 24.31 -0.34 -2.03
N TYR A 13 24.41 -1.68 -1.93
CA TYR A 13 24.52 -2.52 -3.11
C TYR A 13 23.14 -2.85 -3.67
N ILE A 14 22.80 -2.25 -4.82
CA ILE A 14 21.50 -2.42 -5.46
C ILE A 14 21.47 -3.72 -6.27
N LYS A 15 20.75 -4.72 -5.78
CA LYS A 15 20.60 -6.02 -6.45
C LYS A 15 19.51 -5.95 -7.52
N LYS A 16 19.53 -6.90 -8.47
CA LYS A 16 18.49 -7.03 -9.52
C LYS A 16 17.07 -7.13 -8.93
N LYS A 17 16.91 -7.83 -7.80
CA LYS A 17 15.63 -7.96 -7.10
C LYS A 17 15.10 -6.61 -6.59
N ASP A 18 15.98 -5.71 -6.16
CA ASP A 18 15.59 -4.40 -5.63
C ASP A 18 15.04 -3.54 -6.77
N ARG A 19 15.70 -3.58 -7.94
CA ARG A 19 15.20 -2.92 -9.16
C ARG A 19 13.83 -3.43 -9.58
N ALA A 20 13.64 -4.76 -9.57
CA ALA A 20 12.36 -5.37 -9.89
C ALA A 20 11.26 -4.95 -8.90
N LEU A 21 11.58 -4.93 -7.60
CA LEU A 21 10.67 -4.49 -6.55
C LEU A 21 10.26 -3.03 -6.72
N VAL A 22 11.21 -2.14 -7.06
CA VAL A 22 10.91 -0.73 -7.33
C VAL A 22 9.90 -0.59 -8.48
N ILE A 23 10.08 -1.31 -9.59
CA ILE A 23 9.14 -1.27 -10.72
C ILE A 23 7.73 -1.74 -10.28
N GLN A 24 7.65 -2.79 -9.47
CA GLN A 24 6.36 -3.26 -8.94
C GLN A 24 5.69 -2.21 -8.03
N ILE A 25 6.46 -1.55 -7.17
CA ILE A 25 5.97 -0.47 -6.31
C ILE A 25 5.48 0.71 -7.16
N LEU A 26 6.24 1.13 -8.19
CA LEU A 26 5.83 2.21 -9.09
C LEU A 26 4.50 1.91 -9.79
N LYS A 27 4.30 0.66 -10.25
CA LYS A 27 3.00 0.23 -10.82
C LYS A 27 1.87 0.30 -9.80
N ARG A 28 2.11 -0.06 -8.53
CA ARG A 28 1.11 0.07 -7.44
C ARG A 28 0.77 1.53 -7.18
N VAL A 29 1.77 2.41 -7.10
CA VAL A 29 1.58 3.85 -6.91
C VAL A 29 0.76 4.45 -8.05
N LYS A 30 1.03 4.06 -9.30
CA LYS A 30 0.23 4.52 -10.46
C LYS A 30 -1.25 4.16 -10.30
N ARG A 31 -1.55 2.91 -9.93
CA ARG A 31 -2.94 2.47 -9.67
C ARG A 31 -3.62 3.27 -8.56
N VAL A 32 -2.92 3.56 -7.46
CA VAL A 32 -3.46 4.39 -6.38
C VAL A 32 -3.81 5.80 -6.88
N LYS A 33 -2.95 6.41 -7.70
CA LYS A 33 -3.23 7.72 -8.33
C LYS A 33 -4.44 7.68 -9.26
N GLU A 34 -4.72 6.53 -9.86
CA GLU A 34 -5.91 6.29 -10.70
C GLU A 34 -7.16 5.92 -9.87
N GLY A 35 -7.08 5.99 -8.53
CA GLY A 35 -8.20 5.69 -7.63
C GLY A 35 -8.37 4.20 -7.28
N LEU A 36 -7.46 3.35 -7.75
CA LEU A 36 -7.46 1.92 -7.41
C LEU A 36 -6.58 1.66 -6.18
N PHE A 37 -7.23 1.56 -5.03
CA PHE A 37 -6.57 1.28 -3.75
C PHE A 37 -6.35 -0.23 -3.55
N PRO A 38 -5.22 -0.64 -2.93
CA PRO A 38 -5.00 -2.02 -2.56
C PRO A 38 -5.91 -2.44 -1.40
N ASP A 39 -6.13 -3.75 -1.28
CA ASP A 39 -6.76 -4.33 -0.10
C ASP A 39 -5.89 -4.08 1.15
N LYS A 40 -6.56 -3.91 2.28
CA LYS A 40 -5.88 -3.75 3.57
C LYS A 40 -5.25 -5.08 3.98
N GLY A 41 -3.92 -5.08 4.12
CA GLY A 41 -3.19 -6.24 4.63
C GLY A 41 -3.54 -6.53 6.09
N GLU A 42 -3.53 -7.81 6.46
CA GLU A 42 -3.86 -8.30 7.80
C GLU A 42 -3.00 -7.66 8.90
N HIS A 43 -1.72 -7.45 8.62
CA HIS A 43 -0.76 -6.81 9.54
C HIS A 43 -0.33 -5.42 9.06
N ALA A 44 -1.25 -4.66 8.45
CA ALA A 44 -0.95 -3.28 8.07
C ALA A 44 -0.54 -2.46 9.32
N PRO A 45 0.58 -1.72 9.28
CA PRO A 45 1.10 -0.97 10.44
C PRO A 45 0.29 0.32 10.66
N CYS A 46 -0.98 0.17 11.04
CA CYS A 46 -1.94 1.27 11.17
C CYS A 46 -1.66 2.20 12.35
N ASP A 47 -0.93 1.75 13.37
CA ASP A 47 -0.70 2.52 14.59
C ASP A 47 0.05 3.83 14.34
N ASN A 48 0.94 3.84 13.35
CA ASN A 48 1.72 5.02 12.94
C ASN A 48 1.32 5.56 11.57
N CYS A 49 0.16 5.15 11.04
CA CYS A 49 -0.27 5.54 9.70
C CYS A 49 -0.97 6.90 9.73
N THR A 50 -0.36 7.91 9.10
CA THR A 50 -0.94 9.26 8.96
C THR A 50 -2.23 9.31 8.14
N PHE A 51 -2.54 8.25 7.39
CA PHE A 51 -3.75 8.15 6.57
C PHE A 51 -4.82 7.26 7.21
N ARG A 52 -4.68 6.90 8.51
CA ARG A 52 -5.60 5.99 9.20
C ARG A 52 -7.06 6.45 9.12
N GLU A 53 -7.31 7.75 9.28
CA GLU A 53 -8.65 8.34 9.23
C GLU A 53 -9.23 8.39 7.81
N LEU A 54 -8.37 8.49 6.79
CA LEU A 54 -8.75 8.46 5.38
C LEU A 54 -8.85 7.01 4.83
N CYS A 55 -8.38 6.03 5.60
CA CYS A 55 -8.43 4.61 5.28
C CYS A 55 -9.81 4.04 5.59
N ASP A 56 -10.85 4.67 5.05
CA ASP A 56 -12.26 4.31 5.26
C ASP A 56 -12.71 3.13 4.39
N THR A 57 -11.79 2.22 4.09
CA THR A 57 -12.11 0.89 3.57
C THR A 57 -12.46 -0.09 4.69
N LYS A 58 -13.19 0.37 5.74
CA LYS A 58 -13.82 -0.54 6.71
C LYS A 58 -14.77 -1.55 6.05
N LYS A 59 -15.18 -1.30 4.80
CA LYS A 59 -15.96 -2.22 3.96
C LYS A 59 -15.63 -2.06 2.47
N ALA A 60 -14.35 -2.04 2.07
CA ALA A 60 -14.07 -2.24 0.64
C ALA A 60 -14.64 -3.61 0.25
N PRO A 61 -15.55 -3.69 -0.74
CA PRO A 61 -16.17 -4.96 -1.11
C PRO A 61 -15.08 -5.91 -1.58
N THR A 62 -14.86 -6.97 -0.81
CA THR A 62 -13.94 -8.04 -1.15
C THR A 62 -14.30 -8.62 -2.52
N LEU A 63 -13.36 -9.29 -3.17
CA LEU A 63 -13.65 -10.00 -4.43
C LEU A 63 -14.86 -10.94 -4.27
N LEU A 64 -14.98 -11.61 -3.11
CA LEU A 64 -16.14 -12.41 -2.75
C LEU A 64 -17.43 -11.57 -2.63
N SER A 65 -17.39 -10.41 -1.98
CA SER A 65 -18.56 -9.51 -1.88
C SER A 65 -19.05 -9.05 -3.26
N LYS A 66 -18.14 -8.84 -4.22
CA LYS A 66 -18.51 -8.48 -5.60
C LYS A 66 -19.14 -9.65 -6.38
N LEU A 67 -18.72 -10.89 -6.10
CA LEU A 67 -19.21 -12.09 -6.77
C LEU A 67 -20.53 -12.60 -6.19
N PHE A 68 -20.76 -12.46 -4.88
CA PHE A 68 -21.91 -13.03 -4.18
C PHE A 68 -22.93 -12.00 -3.66
N GLY A 69 -22.63 -10.69 -3.66
CA GLY A 69 -23.52 -9.64 -3.11
C GLY A 69 -24.73 -9.23 -3.96
N ARG A 70 -25.18 -10.05 -4.93
CA ARG A 70 -26.35 -9.78 -5.81
C ARG A 70 -27.53 -10.74 -5.62
N ARG A 71 -27.59 -11.47 -4.51
CA ARG A 71 -28.74 -12.32 -4.16
C ARG A 71 -29.22 -11.97 -2.76
N GLU A 72 -30.15 -11.02 -2.68
CA GLU A 72 -31.10 -10.82 -1.58
C GLU A 72 -31.94 -9.57 -1.91
N ARG A 73 -32.93 -9.76 -2.78
CA ARG A 73 -34.16 -8.97 -2.86
C ARG A 73 -35.23 -9.92 -3.40
N GLU A 74 -35.79 -10.70 -2.47
CA GLU A 74 -37.17 -11.18 -2.55
C GLU A 74 -38.03 -10.18 -1.76
#